data_AF-A0A6P7INW6-F1
#
_entry.id   AF-A0A6P7INW6-F1
#
_cell.length_a   1.000
_cell.length_b   1.000
_cell.length_c   1.000
_cell.angle_alpha   90.00
_cell.angle_beta   90.00
_cell.angle_gamma   90.00
#
_symmetry.space_group_name_H-M   'P 1'
#
loop_
_entity.id
_entity.type
_entity.pdbx_description
1 polymer ?
#
loop_
_entity_poly.entity_id
_entity_poly.type
_entity_poly.pdbx_seq_one_letter_code
_entity_poly.pdbx_strand_id
1 'polypeptide(L)'
;MLENQQVQRLVPYAGKSWIGLYRNWSWADGSNSSFSYWGANEPNNVERNENCVAANFAESGQWQDWNCDYRRAFVCYSESPVSNQVTLKLKVVKNSSVDLNDSAVMEDMLQQLKQKLKEQGVNEDIRLSWRKQSDGNVFHKDKEDSKKKKDEL
;
A
#
# COMPACT_ATOMS: atom_id res chain seq x y z
N MET A 1 8.12 21.30 5.98
CA MET A 1 8.10 20.89 7.40
C MET A 1 6.88 20.05 7.78
N LEU A 2 5.70 20.25 7.17
CA LEU A 2 4.47 19.49 7.48
C LEU A 2 4.63 17.97 7.29
N GLU A 3 5.32 17.56 6.23
CA GLU A 3 5.60 16.16 5.93
C GLU A 3 6.39 15.47 7.05
N ASN A 4 7.51 16.04 7.51
CA ASN A 4 8.28 15.50 8.64
C ASN A 4 7.43 15.34 9.92
N GLN A 5 6.51 16.27 10.19
CA GLN A 5 5.57 16.15 11.31
C GLN A 5 4.53 15.04 11.13
N GLN A 6 4.15 14.73 9.89
CA GLN A 6 3.27 13.60 9.58
C GLN A 6 4.03 12.28 9.75
N VAL A 7 5.25 12.18 9.21
CA VAL A 7 6.11 11.00 9.38
C VAL A 7 6.39 10.72 10.85
N GLN A 8 6.72 11.74 11.65
CA GLN A 8 6.93 11.62 13.10
C GLN A 8 5.71 11.03 13.84
N ARG A 9 4.49 11.30 13.37
CA ARG A 9 3.26 10.73 13.96
C ARG A 9 2.99 9.29 13.52
N LEU A 10 3.41 8.93 12.31
CA LEU A 10 3.18 7.61 11.72
C LEU A 10 4.22 6.58 12.15
N VAL A 11 5.41 7.01 12.56
CA VAL A 11 6.46 6.14 13.08
C VAL A 11 6.30 6.02 14.61
N PRO A 12 5.73 4.93 15.14
CA PRO A 12 5.44 4.79 16.57
C PRO A 12 6.70 4.55 17.42
N TYR A 13 7.86 4.37 16.77
CA TYR A 13 9.12 4.03 17.41
C TYR A 13 9.99 5.27 17.61
N ALA A 14 10.42 5.51 18.86
CA ALA A 14 11.32 6.60 19.24
C ALA A 14 12.80 6.28 18.90
N GLY A 15 13.08 5.88 17.67
CA GLY A 15 14.45 5.57 17.26
C GLY A 15 14.82 6.08 15.89
N LYS A 16 15.95 5.59 15.39
CA LYS A 16 16.54 6.03 14.12
C LYS A 16 16.08 5.12 12.99
N SER A 17 15.50 5.71 11.96
CA SER A 17 15.09 4.98 10.76
C SER A 17 15.73 5.58 9.52
N TRP A 18 16.15 4.73 8.60
CA TRP A 18 16.66 5.14 7.31
C TRP A 18 15.61 5.92 6.51
N ILE A 19 16.07 6.99 5.87
CA ILE A 19 15.33 7.73 4.84
C ILE A 19 16.06 7.59 3.50
N GLY A 20 15.43 8.05 2.42
CA GLY A 20 15.96 7.87 1.06
C GLY A 20 17.15 8.76 0.70
N LEU A 21 17.71 9.55 1.62
CA LEU A 21 18.82 10.47 1.35
C LEU A 21 20.17 9.77 1.52
N TYR A 22 21.06 9.87 0.52
CA TYR A 22 22.35 9.17 0.52
C TYR A 22 23.46 9.90 -0.24
N ARG A 23 24.72 9.58 0.08
CA ARG A 23 25.98 10.06 -0.53
C ARG A 23 26.03 11.59 -0.65
N ASN A 24 25.97 12.13 -1.86
CA ASN A 24 25.99 13.57 -2.12
C ASN A 24 24.62 14.22 -1.84
N TRP A 25 23.96 13.79 -0.77
CA TRP A 25 22.61 14.21 -0.36
C TRP A 25 21.61 14.15 -1.52
N SER A 26 21.64 13.03 -2.24
CA SER A 26 20.70 12.72 -3.32
C SER A 26 19.59 11.85 -2.78
N TRP A 27 18.35 12.10 -3.20
CA TRP A 27 17.23 11.24 -2.84
C TRP A 27 17.18 10.01 -3.75
N ALA A 28 16.85 8.85 -3.17
CA ALA A 28 16.80 7.55 -3.85
C ALA A 28 15.73 7.46 -4.94
N ASP A 29 14.73 8.33 -4.87
CA ASP A 29 13.66 8.51 -5.86
C ASP A 29 14.07 9.43 -7.04
N GLY A 30 15.23 10.06 -6.97
CA GLY A 30 15.69 11.04 -7.97
C GLY A 30 15.09 12.44 -7.81
N SER A 31 14.30 12.69 -6.76
CA SER A 31 13.76 14.01 -6.46
C SER A 31 14.88 14.98 -6.09
N ASN A 32 14.67 16.25 -6.42
CA ASN A 32 15.59 17.33 -6.07
C ASN A 32 14.91 18.25 -5.06
N SER A 33 15.52 18.37 -3.88
CA SER A 33 15.02 19.22 -2.80
C SER A 33 16.17 19.96 -2.14
N SER A 34 16.00 21.26 -1.93
CA SER A 34 16.92 22.08 -1.15
C SER A 34 16.63 22.03 0.36
N PHE A 35 15.56 21.35 0.76
CA PHE A 35 15.19 21.23 2.17
C PHE A 35 16.18 20.32 2.90
N SER A 36 16.62 20.77 4.07
CA SER A 36 17.42 19.97 4.98
C SER A 36 16.88 20.06 6.40
N TYR A 37 17.04 18.98 7.15
CA TYR A 37 16.61 18.89 8.55
C TYR A 37 17.66 18.24 9.43
N TRP A 38 18.93 18.54 9.15
CA TRP A 38 20.09 18.05 9.89
C TRP A 38 19.98 18.37 11.38
N GLY A 39 20.42 17.40 12.19
CA GLY A 39 20.65 17.59 13.62
C GLY A 39 21.83 18.52 13.88
N ALA A 40 22.02 18.88 15.14
CA ALA A 40 23.17 19.68 15.54
C ALA A 40 24.47 18.91 15.24
N ASN A 41 25.41 19.58 14.58
CA ASN A 41 26.70 19.05 14.12
C ASN A 41 26.63 18.00 13.01
N GLU A 42 25.48 17.82 12.35
CA GLU A 42 25.34 16.90 11.22
C GLU A 42 25.31 17.65 9.87
N PRO A 43 25.73 17.00 8.77
CA PRO A 43 26.41 15.70 8.73
C PRO A 43 27.87 15.80 9.19
N ASN A 44 28.35 14.83 9.97
CA ASN A 44 29.70 14.84 10.56
C ASN A 44 30.69 13.86 9.90
N ASN A 45 30.19 12.91 9.11
CA ASN A 45 30.97 11.91 8.37
C ASN A 45 32.05 11.20 9.20
N VAL A 46 31.65 10.61 10.34
CA VAL A 46 32.55 9.85 11.22
C VAL A 46 33.30 8.78 10.43
N GLU A 47 34.61 8.68 10.67
CA GLU A 47 35.51 7.74 9.97
C GLU A 47 35.51 7.85 8.44
N ARG A 48 34.95 8.94 7.88
CA ARG A 48 34.72 9.14 6.45
C ARG A 48 33.86 8.04 5.81
N ASN A 49 32.95 7.45 6.59
CA ASN A 49 32.17 6.29 6.18
C ASN A 49 30.67 6.40 6.47
N GLU A 50 30.11 7.61 6.42
CA GLU A 50 28.69 7.83 6.70
C GLU A 50 27.98 8.38 5.46
N ASN A 51 27.49 7.45 4.65
CA ASN A 51 26.95 7.75 3.32
C ASN A 51 25.43 7.58 3.24
N CYS A 52 24.76 7.26 4.34
CA CYS A 52 23.30 7.07 4.42
C CYS A 52 22.71 7.92 5.52
N VAL A 53 21.48 8.39 5.38
CA VAL A 53 20.85 9.31 6.34
C VAL A 53 19.72 8.63 7.09
N ALA A 54 19.73 8.74 8.41
CA ALA A 54 18.64 8.32 9.28
C ALA A 54 17.95 9.52 9.92
N ALA A 55 16.63 9.48 9.99
CA ALA A 55 15.85 10.39 10.82
C ALA A 55 15.80 9.86 12.26
N ASN A 56 16.19 10.69 13.23
CA ASN A 56 16.13 10.37 14.64
C ASN A 56 14.80 10.83 15.26
N PHE A 57 13.82 9.92 15.32
CA PHE A 57 12.47 10.25 15.82
C PHE A 57 12.41 10.50 17.33
N ALA A 58 13.48 10.21 18.08
CA ALA A 58 13.64 10.66 19.46
C ALA A 58 14.01 12.15 19.56
N GLU A 59 14.59 12.72 18.51
CA GLU A 59 15.05 14.11 18.40
C GLU A 59 14.24 14.84 17.31
N SER A 60 12.91 14.75 17.41
CA SER A 60 11.96 15.41 16.49
C SER A 60 12.11 15.03 15.00
N GLY A 61 12.81 13.94 14.69
CA GLY A 61 13.04 13.50 13.32
C GLY A 61 14.22 14.18 12.63
N GLN A 62 15.10 14.86 13.38
CA GLN A 62 16.31 15.46 12.85
C GLN A 62 17.23 14.40 12.22
N TRP A 63 17.92 14.79 11.15
CA TRP A 63 18.70 13.89 10.31
C TRP A 63 20.12 13.74 10.81
N GLN A 64 20.66 12.53 10.68
CA GLN A 64 22.04 12.17 10.99
C GLN A 64 22.57 11.31 9.85
N ASP A 65 23.80 11.53 9.40
CA ASP A 65 24.50 10.58 8.54
C ASP A 65 25.03 9.41 9.37
N TRP A 66 25.02 8.22 8.76
CA TRP A 66 25.46 6.97 9.37
C TRP A 66 26.05 6.05 8.30
N ASN A 67 26.89 5.11 8.73
CA ASN A 67 27.33 4.02 7.88
C ASN A 67 26.13 3.20 7.39
N CYS A 68 26.04 3.02 6.07
CA CYS A 68 24.95 2.30 5.41
C CYS A 68 24.81 0.83 5.86
N ASP A 69 25.87 0.22 6.41
CA ASP A 69 25.87 -1.18 6.84
C ASP A 69 25.10 -1.41 8.15
N TYR A 70 24.71 -0.33 8.86
CA TYR A 70 23.91 -0.47 10.07
C TYR A 70 22.50 -0.99 9.77
N ARG A 71 22.09 -2.04 10.48
CA ARG A 71 20.72 -2.55 10.46
C ARG A 71 19.79 -1.59 11.21
N ARG A 72 18.89 -0.93 10.50
CA ARG A 72 17.84 -0.06 11.06
C ARG A 72 16.51 -0.29 10.35
N ALA A 73 15.42 0.13 10.99
CA ALA A 73 14.15 0.29 10.30
C ALA A 73 14.29 1.36 9.20
N PHE A 74 13.36 1.40 8.25
CA PHE A 74 13.38 2.36 7.15
C PHE A 74 11.97 2.87 6.87
N VAL A 75 11.90 4.11 6.36
CA VAL A 75 10.64 4.73 5.95
C VAL A 75 10.49 4.56 4.44
N CYS A 76 9.37 3.99 4.01
CA CYS A 76 8.95 4.00 2.61
C CYS A 76 7.94 5.12 2.38
N TYR A 77 7.97 5.68 1.17
CA TYR A 77 6.93 6.56 0.70
C TYR A 77 6.55 6.13 -0.74
N SER A 78 5.35 6.51 -1.16
CA SER A 78 4.86 6.30 -2.52
C SER A 78 4.02 7.50 -2.91
N GLU A 79 4.27 8.06 -4.09
CA GLU A 79 3.43 9.12 -4.67
C GLU A 79 2.07 8.60 -5.13
N SER A 80 1.97 7.28 -5.34
CA SER A 80 0.66 6.70 -5.57
C SER A 80 -0.12 6.84 -4.28
N PRO A 81 -1.35 7.41 -4.29
CA PRO A 81 -2.26 7.17 -3.18
C PRO A 81 -2.23 5.65 -3.00
N VAL A 82 -2.01 5.18 -1.78
CA VAL A 82 -2.27 3.78 -1.45
C VAL A 82 -3.62 3.52 -2.09
N SER A 83 -3.65 2.82 -3.23
CA SER A 83 -4.93 2.56 -3.86
C SER A 83 -5.59 1.73 -2.78
N ASN A 84 -6.61 2.28 -2.13
CA ASN A 84 -7.31 1.61 -1.07
C ASN A 84 -8.00 0.44 -1.75
N GLN A 85 -7.23 -0.62 -2.00
CA GLN A 85 -7.65 -1.75 -2.79
C GLN A 85 -8.46 -2.60 -1.84
N VAL A 86 -9.73 -2.26 -1.75
CA VAL A 86 -10.68 -2.98 -0.95
C VAL A 86 -11.08 -4.24 -1.73
N THR A 87 -10.80 -5.40 -1.15
CA THR A 87 -11.31 -6.67 -1.69
C THR A 87 -12.71 -6.93 -1.14
N LEU A 88 -13.71 -6.87 -2.01
CA LEU A 88 -15.09 -7.23 -1.67
C LEU A 88 -15.31 -8.72 -1.97
N LYS A 89 -15.85 -9.46 -0.99
CA LYS A 89 -16.33 -10.83 -1.23
C LYS A 89 -17.83 -10.76 -1.53
N LEU A 90 -18.22 -11.21 -2.71
CA LEU A 90 -19.62 -11.23 -3.14
C LEU A 90 -20.16 -12.66 -3.04
N LYS A 91 -21.30 -12.83 -2.37
CA LYS A 91 -22.10 -14.05 -2.45
C LYS A 91 -23.29 -13.78 -3.35
N VAL A 92 -23.41 -14.54 -4.43
CA VAL A 92 -24.45 -14.37 -5.45
C VAL A 92 -25.32 -15.61 -5.46
N VAL A 93 -26.62 -15.41 -5.30
CA VAL A 93 -27.62 -16.48 -5.39
C VAL A 93 -28.17 -16.47 -6.82
N LYS A 94 -28.16 -17.61 -7.50
CA LYS A 94 -28.72 -17.77 -8.84
C LYS A 94 -29.86 -18.79 -8.84
N ASN A 95 -30.95 -18.43 -9.51
CA ASN A 95 -32.11 -19.31 -9.71
C ASN A 95 -32.13 -19.95 -11.11
N SER A 96 -31.26 -19.50 -12.01
CA SER A 96 -31.12 -19.97 -13.38
C SER A 96 -29.80 -20.70 -13.58
N SER A 97 -29.68 -21.41 -14.71
CA SER A 97 -28.47 -22.13 -15.14
C SER A 97 -27.33 -21.22 -15.62
N VAL A 98 -27.46 -19.89 -15.51
CA VAL A 98 -26.45 -18.91 -15.94
C VAL A 98 -25.08 -19.21 -15.34
N ASP A 99 -24.04 -19.21 -16.18
CA ASP A 99 -22.66 -19.32 -15.74
C ASP A 99 -22.16 -17.95 -15.26
N LEU A 100 -21.72 -17.88 -14.00
CA LEU A 100 -21.23 -16.64 -13.41
C LEU A 100 -19.79 -16.33 -13.81
N ASN A 101 -19.07 -17.31 -14.37
CA ASN A 101 -17.72 -17.10 -14.91
C ASN A 101 -17.72 -16.81 -16.42
N ASP A 102 -18.90 -16.69 -17.04
CA ASP A 102 -19.01 -16.19 -18.42
C ASP A 102 -18.53 -14.72 -18.49
N SER A 103 -17.78 -14.38 -19.53
CA SER A 103 -17.15 -13.06 -19.64
C SER A 103 -18.17 -11.93 -19.73
N ALA A 104 -19.26 -12.12 -20.48
CA ALA A 104 -20.30 -11.10 -20.63
C ALA A 104 -21.05 -10.91 -19.31
N VAL A 105 -21.38 -12.01 -18.63
CA VAL A 105 -22.01 -11.96 -17.30
C VAL A 105 -21.12 -11.23 -16.28
N MET A 106 -19.84 -11.55 -16.25
CA MET A 106 -18.88 -10.89 -15.36
C MET A 106 -18.71 -9.39 -15.66
N GLU A 107 -18.74 -9.00 -16.93
CA GLU A 107 -18.65 -7.60 -17.34
C GLU A 107 -19.91 -6.83 -16.91
N ASP A 108 -21.10 -7.37 -17.18
CA ASP A 108 -22.38 -6.80 -16.75
C ASP A 108 -22.45 -6.63 -15.23
N MET A 109 -21.97 -7.61 -14.48
CA MET A 109 -21.90 -7.54 -13.02
C MET A 109 -20.96 -6.44 -12.52
N LEU A 110 -19.80 -6.24 -13.16
CA LEU A 110 -18.90 -5.13 -12.80
C LEU A 110 -19.54 -3.77 -13.11
N GLN A 111 -20.24 -3.65 -14.22
CA GLN A 111 -20.97 -2.43 -14.57
C GLN A 111 -22.05 -2.10 -13.54
N GLN A 112 -22.86 -3.10 -13.15
CA GLN A 112 -23.88 -2.94 -12.11
C GLN A 112 -23.27 -2.56 -10.75
N LEU A 113 -22.15 -3.18 -10.37
CA LEU A 113 -21.46 -2.84 -9.12
C LEU A 113 -20.90 -1.41 -9.16
N LYS A 114 -20.30 -1.00 -10.29
CA LYS A 114 -19.80 0.36 -10.48
C LYS A 114 -20.93 1.39 -10.33
N GLN A 115 -22.08 1.13 -10.94
CA GLN A 115 -23.24 2.00 -10.85
C GLN A 115 -23.76 2.14 -9.41
N LYS A 116 -23.90 1.01 -8.69
CA LYS A 116 -24.32 1.05 -7.29
C LYS A 116 -23.34 1.79 -6.39
N LEU A 117 -22.04 1.64 -6.60
CA LEU A 117 -21.03 2.37 -5.83
C LEU A 117 -21.11 3.88 -6.08
N LYS A 118 -21.37 4.31 -7.32
CA LYS A 118 -21.62 5.72 -7.64
C LYS A 118 -22.85 6.26 -6.92
N GLU A 119 -23.96 5.52 -6.90
CA GLU A 119 -25.18 5.90 -6.18
C GLU A 119 -24.97 6.03 -4.66
N GLN A 120 -24.00 5.30 -4.11
CA GLN A 120 -23.61 5.40 -2.70
C GLN A 120 -22.58 6.52 -2.42
N GLY A 121 -22.30 7.38 -3.42
CA GLY A 121 -21.41 8.53 -3.26
C GLY A 121 -19.91 8.20 -3.35
N VAL A 122 -19.54 7.02 -3.83
CA VAL A 122 -18.13 6.69 -4.09
C VAL A 122 -17.71 7.35 -5.42
N ASN A 123 -16.54 8.01 -5.42
CA ASN A 123 -15.98 8.82 -6.52
C ASN A 123 -16.04 8.12 -7.90
N GLU A 124 -16.07 8.87 -9.00
CA GLU A 124 -16.20 8.31 -10.35
C GLU A 124 -14.95 7.56 -10.85
N ASP A 125 -13.77 7.86 -10.30
CA ASP A 125 -12.48 7.26 -10.68
C ASP A 125 -12.25 5.85 -10.11
N ILE A 126 -13.32 5.11 -9.78
CA ILE A 126 -13.20 3.73 -9.31
C ILE A 126 -12.81 2.80 -10.46
N ARG A 127 -11.69 2.11 -10.28
CA ARG A 127 -11.28 0.97 -11.10
C ARG A 127 -11.70 -0.34 -10.43
N LEU A 128 -12.73 -1.01 -10.98
CA LEU A 128 -13.14 -2.34 -10.56
C LEU A 128 -12.52 -3.42 -11.44
N SER A 129 -12.18 -4.56 -10.85
CA SER A 129 -11.72 -5.74 -11.59
C SER A 129 -12.01 -7.01 -10.79
N TRP A 130 -12.19 -8.12 -11.50
CA TRP A 130 -12.30 -9.43 -10.87
C TRP A 130 -10.92 -9.98 -10.51
N ARG A 131 -10.85 -10.64 -9.35
CA ARG A 131 -9.68 -11.42 -8.94
C ARG A 131 -9.89 -12.88 -9.33
N LYS A 132 -9.19 -13.34 -10.36
CA LYS A 132 -9.14 -14.76 -10.72
C LYS A 132 -8.34 -15.56 -9.70
N GLN A 133 -8.77 -16.78 -9.40
CA GLN A 133 -8.00 -17.74 -8.62
C GLN A 133 -7.03 -18.52 -9.52
N SER A 134 -6.28 -19.45 -8.93
CA SER A 134 -5.31 -20.28 -9.65
C SER A 134 -5.93 -21.16 -10.74
N ASP A 135 -7.23 -21.45 -10.66
CA ASP A 135 -7.99 -22.20 -11.66
C ASP A 135 -8.52 -21.31 -12.80
N GLY A 136 -8.25 -20.00 -12.76
CA GLY A 136 -8.73 -19.02 -13.73
C GLY A 136 -10.16 -18.52 -13.49
N ASN A 137 -10.89 -19.10 -12.53
CA ASN A 137 -12.27 -18.73 -12.21
C ASN A 137 -12.33 -17.66 -11.12
N VAL A 138 -13.46 -16.96 -11.06
CA VAL A 138 -13.76 -15.91 -10.07
C VAL A 138 -14.81 -16.41 -9.08
N PHE A 139 -15.87 -17.04 -9.58
CA PHE A 139 -16.97 -17.54 -8.79
C PHE A 139 -16.87 -19.05 -8.59
N HIS A 140 -17.00 -19.47 -7.34
CA HIS A 140 -17.01 -20.87 -6.93
C HIS A 140 -18.31 -21.19 -6.20
N LYS A 141 -18.83 -22.41 -6.39
CA LYS A 141 -19.98 -22.87 -5.61
C LYS A 141 -19.61 -22.95 -4.14
N ASP A 142 -20.52 -22.51 -3.28
CA ASP A 142 -20.33 -22.58 -1.84
C ASP A 142 -20.20 -24.06 -1.39
N LYS A 143 -19.23 -24.34 -0.52
CA LYS A 143 -18.94 -25.70 -0.06
C LYS A 143 -20.02 -26.22 0.89
N GLU A 144 -20.77 -25.34 1.55
CA GLU A 144 -21.89 -25.72 2.41
C GLU A 144 -23.11 -26.18 1.61
N ASP A 145 -23.45 -25.51 0.51
CA ASP A 145 -24.58 -25.89 -0.35
C ASP A 145 -24.32 -27.20 -1.12
N SER A 146 -23.06 -27.51 -1.40
CA SER A 146 -22.67 -28.77 -2.06
C SER A 146 -22.65 -29.97 -1.11
N LYS A 147 -22.58 -29.77 0.21
CA LYS A 147 -22.81 -30.82 1.21
C LYS A 147 -24.31 -31.10 1.40
N LYS A 148 -25.14 -30.06 1.55
CA LYS A 148 -26.60 -30.24 1.70
C LYS A 148 -27.24 -31.01 0.53
N LYS A 149 -26.83 -30.71 -0.71
CA LYS A 149 -27.29 -31.46 -1.90
C LYS A 149 -26.79 -32.91 -1.98
N LYS A 150 -25.72 -33.26 -1.28
CA LYS A 150 -25.24 -34.65 -1.19
C LYS A 150 -25.94 -35.43 -0.08
N ASP A 151 -26.44 -34.76 0.95
CA ASP A 151 -27.15 -35.38 2.06
C ASP A 151 -28.66 -35.57 1.77
N GLU A 152 -29.17 -34.94 0.71
CA GLU A 152 -30.56 -35.06 0.21
C GLU A 152 -30.73 -36.05 -0.98
N LEU A 153 -29.66 -36.76 -1.37
CA LEU A 153 -29.59 -37.68 -2.52
C LEU A 153 -29.14 -39.07 -2.08
#